data_AF-A0ABD4YQI1-F1
#
_entry.id   AF-A0ABD4YQI1-F1
#
_cell.length_a   1.000
_cell.length_b   1.000
_cell.length_c   1.000
_cell.angle_alpha   90.00
_cell.angle_beta   90.00
_cell.angle_gamma   90.00
#
_symmetry.space_group_name_H-M   'P 1'
#
loop_
_entity.id
_entity.type
_entity.pdbx_description
1 polymer ?
#
loop_
_entity_poly.entity_id
_entity_poly.type
_entity_poly.pdbx_seq_one_letter_code
_entity_poly.pdbx_strand_id
1 'polypeptide(L)'
;MDGLFGMLRGIGGKTAGGDGAGALLPTVPAGRNFYAQIEPPAGNTAVAAGLDGAAFVPGQCYFSVRLVEMRLCEAGNYLSQFLPLCTFFLRYGADGVRREIPYIVGYDLIQQALGAAAPDAGARRVAFRDVYVARNVPYASDGLEMYAALCRFADSSLSRGILDFVSTAVTMLGGPVGGAIVKTGESLLTPLAKLFGTDGVSVRFGVYDGDALRRSGYRVLAGADSQDKLAGLQLVDGVLHRQQGAGKPEPVNDVDYLVLAFEQRATLGTDMFAAATTLPFHHLWKDVSKALIGNDPTAASAAYQSLLIAVAESPLLIDADRFALLTAYAAQRGAWEAASERSGLRTRGGGKSLATAMTDRVNARGKTDPVADLLKAARKHIAPPPVPAAQAGPAPTVLDDDAVAQTVSSLTKTLGEKGEAPAPRDLSRATRDLLSIMLSDPA
;
A
#
# COMPACT_ATOMS: atom_id res chain seq x y z
N MET A 1 -41.51 -27.73 28.23
CA MET A 1 -41.84 -26.54 27.44
C MET A 1 -41.16 -25.37 28.11
N ASP A 2 -39.98 -24.99 27.63
CA ASP A 2 -39.33 -23.69 27.85
C ASP A 2 -38.10 -23.63 26.93
N GLY A 3 -38.10 -22.72 25.97
CA GLY A 3 -37.07 -22.64 24.95
C GLY A 3 -37.19 -21.37 24.12
N LEU A 4 -36.61 -20.27 24.62
CA LEU A 4 -36.17 -19.11 23.85
C LEU A 4 -35.50 -18.10 24.81
N PHE A 5 -34.24 -18.28 25.23
CA PHE A 5 -33.33 -17.21 25.75
C PHE A 5 -31.96 -17.76 26.21
N GLY A 6 -31.29 -18.53 25.33
CA GLY A 6 -29.93 -19.02 25.52
C GLY A 6 -28.95 -18.52 24.44
N MET A 7 -29.10 -17.28 23.98
CA MET A 7 -28.17 -16.57 23.11
C MET A 7 -27.12 -15.82 23.97
N LEU A 8 -25.86 -15.79 23.50
CA LEU A 8 -24.65 -15.11 24.06
C LEU A 8 -23.62 -15.98 24.80
N ARG A 9 -23.29 -17.15 24.27
CA ARG A 9 -21.95 -17.75 24.41
C ARG A 9 -21.58 -18.47 23.12
N GLY A 10 -20.67 -17.90 22.34
CA GLY A 10 -20.16 -18.62 21.17
C GLY A 10 -19.48 -17.77 20.11
N ILE A 11 -18.45 -17.00 20.45
CA ILE A 11 -17.37 -16.69 19.49
C ILE A 11 -16.05 -16.75 20.26
N GLY A 12 -15.45 -17.94 20.22
CA GLY A 12 -14.24 -18.29 20.97
C GLY A 12 -14.07 -19.80 20.94
N GLY A 13 -13.91 -20.36 19.75
CA GLY A 13 -13.76 -21.80 19.61
C GLY A 13 -13.97 -22.30 18.20
N LYS A 14 -12.96 -22.15 17.34
CA LYS A 14 -12.65 -23.16 16.32
C LYS A 14 -11.13 -23.35 16.26
N THR A 15 -10.72 -24.46 16.89
CA THR A 15 -9.53 -25.27 16.60
C THR A 15 -8.21 -24.52 16.39
N ALA A 16 -7.45 -24.42 17.49
CA ALA A 16 -6.00 -24.21 17.47
C ALA A 16 -5.31 -25.40 16.78
N GLY A 17 -4.91 -25.20 15.53
CA GLY A 17 -3.74 -25.85 14.94
C GLY A 17 -2.53 -24.95 15.22
N GLY A 18 -1.50 -25.52 15.84
CA GLY A 18 -0.44 -24.81 16.57
C GLY A 18 0.63 -24.05 15.76
N ASP A 19 0.25 -23.23 14.78
CA ASP A 19 1.18 -22.37 14.01
C ASP A 19 0.67 -20.93 13.80
N GLY A 20 -0.30 -20.48 14.60
CA GLY A 20 -0.96 -19.17 14.44
C GLY A 20 -0.42 -18.09 15.38
N ALA A 21 -0.36 -16.83 14.90
CA ALA A 21 -0.07 -15.63 15.70
C ALA A 21 -0.99 -15.45 16.93
N GLY A 22 -2.14 -16.15 16.98
CA GLY A 22 -2.99 -16.21 18.17
C GLY A 22 -2.32 -16.83 19.41
N ALA A 23 -1.25 -17.60 19.24
CA ALA A 23 -0.42 -18.11 20.34
C ALA A 23 0.41 -17.01 21.04
N LEU A 24 0.50 -15.82 20.45
CA LEU A 24 1.23 -14.67 20.98
C LEU A 24 0.35 -13.78 21.90
N LEU A 25 -0.92 -14.13 22.07
CA LEU A 25 -1.83 -13.39 22.94
C LEU A 25 -1.60 -13.82 24.41
N PRO A 26 -1.26 -12.89 25.32
CA PRO A 26 -1.05 -13.23 26.72
C PRO A 26 -2.35 -13.69 27.40
N THR A 27 -2.22 -14.61 28.36
CA THR A 27 -3.30 -15.19 29.17
C THR A 27 -3.48 -14.52 30.55
N VAL A 28 -2.86 -13.38 30.84
CA VAL A 28 -2.96 -12.71 32.16
C VAL A 28 -3.22 -11.19 32.01
N PRO A 29 -4.15 -10.59 32.80
CA PRO A 29 -4.78 -9.32 32.46
C PRO A 29 -4.12 -8.11 33.16
N ALA A 30 -3.68 -7.14 32.37
CA ALA A 30 -3.57 -5.75 32.79
C ALA A 30 -4.43 -4.93 31.82
N GLY A 31 -5.73 -4.89 32.07
CA GLY A 31 -6.76 -4.47 31.11
C GLY A 31 -7.21 -5.64 30.22
N ARG A 32 -8.50 -5.70 29.88
CA ARG A 32 -8.96 -6.59 28.81
C ARG A 32 -8.60 -5.90 27.50
N ASN A 33 -8.16 -6.67 26.50
CA ASN A 33 -7.91 -6.14 25.17
C ASN A 33 -9.24 -5.72 24.55
N PHE A 34 -9.42 -4.43 24.32
CA PHE A 34 -10.61 -3.91 23.66
C PHE A 34 -10.27 -3.31 22.31
N TYR A 35 -11.23 -3.42 21.39
CA TYR A 35 -11.08 -3.05 20.00
C TYR A 35 -12.32 -2.26 19.56
N ALA A 36 -12.10 -1.17 18.84
CA ALA A 36 -13.18 -0.39 18.24
C ALA A 36 -12.83 0.01 16.81
N GLN A 37 -13.85 0.08 15.97
CA GLN A 37 -13.76 0.63 14.62
C GLN A 37 -14.34 2.03 14.62
N ILE A 38 -13.66 2.97 13.98
CA ILE A 38 -14.14 4.34 13.83
C ILE A 38 -14.26 4.60 12.34
N GLU A 39 -15.46 5.01 11.94
CA GLU A 39 -15.71 5.46 10.58
C GLU A 39 -14.91 6.74 10.31
N PRO A 40 -14.39 6.91 9.08
CA PRO A 40 -13.76 8.18 8.75
C PRO A 40 -14.76 9.33 8.86
N PRO A 41 -14.30 10.53 9.25
CA PRO A 41 -15.18 11.69 9.39
C PRO A 41 -15.91 11.98 8.07
N ALA A 42 -17.21 12.26 8.17
CA ALA A 42 -18.02 12.61 7.01
C ALA A 42 -17.62 14.00 6.48
N GLY A 43 -17.12 14.04 5.24
CA GLY A 43 -16.86 15.29 4.52
C GLY A 43 -15.39 15.62 4.30
N ASN A 44 -15.16 16.48 3.30
CA ASN A 44 -13.94 16.83 2.58
C ASN A 44 -12.85 17.56 3.42
N THR A 45 -12.63 17.12 4.67
CA THR A 45 -11.69 17.74 5.62
C THR A 45 -10.33 17.05 5.55
N ALA A 46 -9.52 17.37 4.54
CA ALA A 46 -8.13 16.89 4.40
C ALA A 46 -7.92 15.43 4.84
N VAL A 47 -8.91 14.59 4.56
CA VAL A 47 -8.92 13.19 4.97
C VAL A 47 -7.77 12.57 4.21
N ALA A 48 -6.80 11.98 4.92
CA ALA A 48 -5.65 11.36 4.27
C ALA A 48 -6.17 10.46 3.15
N ALA A 49 -5.67 10.67 1.93
CA ALA A 49 -6.21 10.07 0.72
C ALA A 49 -6.40 8.55 0.93
N GLY A 50 -7.65 8.08 0.83
CA GLY A 50 -7.99 6.68 1.01
C GLY A 50 -8.67 6.28 2.34
N LEU A 51 -9.07 7.23 3.17
CA LEU A 51 -9.85 6.98 4.40
C LEU A 51 -11.31 7.44 4.23
N ASP A 52 -12.05 6.80 3.35
CA ASP A 52 -13.41 7.19 2.93
C ASP A 52 -14.48 6.12 3.21
N GLY A 53 -14.11 5.02 3.86
CA GLY A 53 -14.99 3.88 4.11
C GLY A 53 -15.09 2.92 2.92
N ALA A 54 -14.31 3.13 1.85
CA ALA A 54 -14.25 2.23 0.71
C ALA A 54 -13.87 0.80 1.12
N ALA A 55 -14.43 -0.17 0.41
CA ALA A 55 -14.07 -1.57 0.56
C ALA A 55 -12.71 -1.86 -0.09
N PHE A 56 -11.97 -2.79 0.49
CA PHE A 56 -10.78 -3.35 -0.13
C PHE A 56 -11.19 -4.45 -1.12
N VAL A 57 -10.94 -4.23 -2.40
CA VAL A 57 -11.29 -5.17 -3.47
C VAL A 57 -10.01 -5.81 -4.02
N PRO A 58 -9.86 -7.14 -3.93
CA PRO A 58 -8.67 -7.82 -4.43
C PRO A 58 -8.41 -7.53 -5.91
N GLY A 59 -7.14 -7.25 -6.24
CA GLY A 59 -6.66 -6.91 -7.58
C GLY A 59 -7.01 -5.50 -8.07
N GLN A 60 -7.76 -4.71 -7.30
CA GLN A 60 -8.28 -3.40 -7.73
C GLN A 60 -7.88 -2.25 -6.81
N CYS A 61 -7.09 -2.52 -5.77
CA CYS A 61 -6.66 -1.49 -4.86
C CYS A 61 -5.35 -1.81 -4.17
N TYR A 62 -4.81 -0.78 -3.56
CA TYR A 62 -3.70 -0.83 -2.63
C TYR A 62 -4.23 -0.61 -1.22
N PHE A 63 -3.59 -1.25 -0.25
CA PHE A 63 -3.79 -0.95 1.15
C PHE A 63 -2.55 -0.30 1.77
N SER A 64 -2.79 0.58 2.74
CA SER A 64 -1.76 1.06 3.66
C SER A 64 -2.25 0.91 5.09
N VAL A 65 -1.33 0.59 6.00
CA VAL A 65 -1.56 0.56 7.44
C VAL A 65 -0.61 1.58 8.07
N ARG A 66 -1.18 2.58 8.75
CA ARG A 66 -0.44 3.68 9.37
C ARG A 66 -0.77 3.79 10.85
N LEU A 67 0.27 3.93 11.68
CA LEU A 67 0.09 4.29 13.09
C LEU A 67 -0.16 5.80 13.17
N VAL A 68 -1.32 6.18 13.71
CA VAL A 68 -1.76 7.58 13.81
C VAL A 68 -1.41 8.18 15.16
N GLU A 69 -1.77 7.47 16.23
CA GLU A 69 -1.64 7.97 17.59
C GLU A 69 -1.32 6.82 18.55
N MET A 70 -0.46 7.10 19.52
CA MET A 70 -0.32 6.31 20.73
C MET A 70 -0.53 7.21 21.94
N ARG A 71 -1.28 6.70 22.91
CA ARG A 71 -1.46 7.36 24.21
C ARG A 71 -1.04 6.43 25.33
N LEU A 72 -0.27 6.97 26.26
CA LEU A 72 0.10 6.33 27.52
C LEU A 72 -0.42 7.21 28.66
N CYS A 73 -1.52 6.81 29.30
CA CYS A 73 -2.23 7.57 30.33
C CYS A 73 -1.24 8.17 31.36
N GLU A 74 -0.33 7.34 31.88
CA GLU A 74 0.71 7.69 32.87
C GLU A 74 2.13 7.73 32.28
N ALA A 75 2.30 8.31 31.10
CA ALA A 75 3.57 8.27 30.36
C ALA A 75 4.82 8.68 31.16
N GLY A 76 4.74 9.66 32.07
CA GLY A 76 5.89 10.14 32.85
C GLY A 76 6.46 9.04 33.76
N ASN A 77 5.62 8.45 34.60
CA ASN A 77 6.00 7.32 35.45
C ASN A 77 6.40 6.11 34.60
N TYR A 78 5.64 5.87 33.53
CA TYR A 78 5.86 4.73 32.66
C TYR A 78 7.22 4.75 31.98
N LEU A 79 7.61 5.87 31.34
CA LEU A 79 8.87 5.98 30.60
C LEU A 79 10.11 5.94 31.52
N SER A 80 9.95 6.24 32.80
CA SER A 80 11.03 6.13 33.79
C SER A 80 11.33 4.69 34.21
N GLN A 81 10.35 3.79 34.09
CA GLN A 81 10.44 2.40 34.54
C GLN A 81 10.48 1.40 33.38
N PHE A 82 9.89 1.79 32.26
CA PHE A 82 9.71 0.93 31.11
C PHE A 82 9.97 1.67 29.81
N LEU A 83 10.51 0.94 28.85
CA LEU A 83 10.65 1.41 27.49
C LEU A 83 9.48 0.85 26.66
N PRO A 84 8.62 1.70 26.07
CA PRO A 84 7.52 1.25 25.22
C PRO A 84 8.01 0.78 23.86
N LEU A 85 7.23 -0.13 23.28
CA LEU A 85 7.43 -0.69 21.95
C LEU A 85 6.08 -0.95 21.31
N CYS A 86 5.81 -0.47 20.09
CA CYS A 86 4.65 -0.99 19.33
C CYS A 86 5.14 -2.07 18.38
N THR A 87 4.48 -3.22 18.41
CA THR A 87 4.78 -4.34 17.52
C THR A 87 3.62 -4.56 16.58
N PHE A 88 3.92 -4.70 15.30
CA PHE A 88 2.97 -5.00 14.25
C PHE A 88 3.47 -6.20 13.46
N PHE A 89 2.56 -7.08 13.13
CA PHE A 89 2.82 -8.18 12.22
C PHE A 89 1.62 -8.32 11.30
N LEU A 90 1.84 -8.09 10.02
CA LEU A 90 0.82 -8.21 8.99
C LEU A 90 1.09 -9.45 8.17
N ARG A 91 0.05 -10.22 7.85
CA ARG A 91 0.14 -11.36 6.92
C ARG A 91 -0.95 -11.29 5.88
N TYR A 92 -0.56 -11.39 4.60
CA TYR A 92 -1.47 -11.31 3.46
C TYR A 92 -1.03 -12.27 2.35
N GLY A 93 -1.95 -12.58 1.45
CA GLY A 93 -1.65 -13.39 0.25
C GLY A 93 -1.21 -12.51 -0.92
N ALA A 94 -0.23 -12.98 -1.69
CA ALA A 94 0.11 -12.42 -2.99
C ALA A 94 0.67 -13.53 -3.89
N ASP A 95 0.14 -13.65 -5.10
CA ASP A 95 0.57 -14.63 -6.12
C ASP A 95 0.59 -16.09 -5.62
N GLY A 96 -0.42 -16.45 -4.82
CA GLY A 96 -0.53 -17.80 -4.24
C GLY A 96 0.42 -18.07 -3.06
N VAL A 97 1.16 -17.07 -2.61
CA VAL A 97 2.09 -17.19 -1.47
C VAL A 97 1.71 -16.25 -0.34
N ARG A 98 1.93 -16.68 0.91
CA ARG A 98 1.75 -15.82 2.09
C ARG A 98 2.98 -14.93 2.28
N ARG A 99 2.73 -13.64 2.46
CA ARG A 99 3.72 -12.60 2.73
C ARG A 99 3.49 -12.04 4.13
N GLU A 100 4.58 -11.75 4.81
CA GLU A 100 4.60 -11.26 6.18
C GLU A 100 5.36 -9.93 6.26
N ILE A 101 4.81 -8.94 6.97
CA ILE A 101 5.42 -7.64 7.23
C ILE A 101 5.53 -7.46 8.75
N PRO A 102 6.72 -7.69 9.33
CA PRO A 102 6.99 -7.31 10.71
C PRO A 102 7.29 -5.80 10.74
N TYR A 103 6.79 -5.09 11.73
CA TYR A 103 7.18 -3.70 11.93
C TYR A 103 7.20 -3.37 13.42
N ILE A 104 8.24 -2.67 13.83
CA ILE A 104 8.41 -2.28 15.23
C ILE A 104 8.62 -0.77 15.30
N VAL A 105 7.80 -0.12 16.10
CA VAL A 105 8.02 1.26 16.52
C VAL A 105 8.77 1.23 17.84
N GLY A 106 10.09 1.40 17.74
CA GLY A 106 11.04 1.41 18.84
C GLY A 106 11.00 2.67 19.69
N TYR A 107 11.63 2.59 20.86
CA TYR A 107 11.74 3.69 21.81
C TYR A 107 12.29 4.98 21.18
N ASP A 108 13.31 4.90 20.33
CA ASP A 108 13.91 6.09 19.71
C ASP A 108 12.91 6.85 18.83
N LEU A 109 12.10 6.14 18.05
CA LEU A 109 11.07 6.76 17.21
C LEU A 109 9.94 7.34 18.07
N ILE A 110 9.60 6.68 19.17
CA ILE A 110 8.65 7.20 20.17
C ILE A 110 9.18 8.48 20.83
N GLN A 111 10.46 8.52 21.21
CA GLN A 111 11.12 9.70 21.79
C GLN A 111 11.21 10.85 20.79
N GLN A 112 11.56 10.56 19.53
CA GLN A 112 11.54 11.55 18.46
C GLN A 112 10.14 12.13 18.26
N ALA A 113 9.10 11.29 18.26
CA ALA A 113 7.72 11.72 18.14
C ALA A 113 7.21 12.51 19.36
N LEU A 114 7.75 12.24 20.56
CA LEU A 114 7.47 13.02 21.77
C LEU A 114 8.11 14.42 21.73
N GLY A 115 9.24 14.57 21.04
CA GLY A 115 10.00 15.83 20.96
C GLY A 115 10.75 16.17 22.26
N ALA A 116 11.72 17.10 22.18
CA ALA A 116 12.57 17.49 23.31
C ALA A 116 11.84 18.22 24.46
N ALA A 117 10.58 18.62 24.26
CA ALA A 117 9.79 19.45 25.18
C ALA A 117 8.54 18.73 25.73
N ALA A 118 8.51 17.39 25.71
CA ALA A 118 7.37 16.61 26.19
C ALA A 118 7.03 16.97 27.65
N PRO A 119 5.82 17.48 27.96
CA PRO A 119 5.50 17.99 29.29
C PRO A 119 5.69 16.93 30.38
N ASP A 120 6.20 17.35 31.54
CA ASP A 120 6.44 16.49 32.71
C ASP A 120 5.15 16.06 33.42
N ALA A 121 4.06 16.79 33.21
CA ALA A 121 2.76 16.49 33.80
C ALA A 121 2.02 15.39 33.02
N GLY A 122 1.47 14.42 33.77
CA GLY A 122 0.88 13.18 33.25
C GLY A 122 -0.28 13.39 32.29
N ALA A 123 0.03 13.34 30.99
CA ALA A 123 -0.81 12.88 29.90
C ALA A 123 0.00 13.00 28.59
N ARG A 124 1.09 12.23 28.42
CA ARG A 124 1.84 12.31 27.15
C ARG A 124 1.07 11.56 26.06
N ARG A 125 0.64 12.32 25.06
CA ARG A 125 0.16 11.82 23.77
C ARG A 125 1.35 11.78 22.82
N VAL A 126 1.50 10.68 22.10
CA VAL A 126 2.48 10.55 21.02
C VAL A 126 1.70 10.54 19.72
N ALA A 127 1.71 11.68 19.03
CA ALA A 127 1.17 11.78 17.69
C ALA A 127 2.24 11.32 16.71
N PHE A 128 1.91 10.33 15.88
CA PHE A 128 2.80 9.88 14.82
C PHE A 128 2.37 10.53 13.51
N ARG A 129 3.34 11.16 12.83
CA ARG A 129 3.15 11.64 11.47
C ARG A 129 3.94 10.73 10.54
N ASP A 130 3.25 10.21 9.54
CA ASP A 130 3.83 9.40 8.46
C ASP A 130 4.52 8.08 8.86
N VAL A 131 4.13 7.48 10.01
CA VAL A 131 4.63 6.15 10.42
C VAL A 131 3.79 5.04 9.79
N TYR A 132 4.23 4.59 8.62
CA TYR A 132 3.61 3.49 7.88
C TYR A 132 4.18 2.14 8.29
N VAL A 133 3.30 1.25 8.75
CA VAL A 133 3.58 -0.18 8.94
C VAL A 133 3.66 -0.87 7.57
N ALA A 134 2.73 -0.54 6.69
CA ALA A 134 2.71 -0.95 5.29
C ALA A 134 2.18 0.22 4.47
N ARG A 135 2.81 0.50 3.32
CA ARG A 135 2.40 1.60 2.44
C ARG A 135 2.23 1.09 1.02
N ASN A 136 1.08 1.43 0.42
CA ASN A 136 0.76 1.16 -0.98
C ASN A 136 1.03 -0.29 -1.39
N VAL A 137 0.60 -1.26 -0.57
CA VAL A 137 0.77 -2.68 -0.87
C VAL A 137 -0.39 -3.12 -1.78
N PRO A 138 -0.12 -3.72 -2.96
CA PRO A 138 -1.17 -4.27 -3.79
C PRO A 138 -2.00 -5.28 -3.01
N TYR A 139 -3.32 -5.10 -3.00
CA TYR A 139 -4.21 -6.03 -2.33
C TYR A 139 -4.58 -7.15 -3.29
N ALA A 140 -4.07 -8.36 -3.06
CA ALA A 140 -4.27 -9.51 -3.94
C ALA A 140 -4.84 -10.75 -3.22
N SER A 141 -5.35 -10.60 -1.99
CA SER A 141 -5.69 -11.72 -1.09
C SER A 141 -7.13 -11.77 -0.62
N ASP A 142 -7.45 -12.88 0.06
CA ASP A 142 -8.71 -13.16 0.76
C ASP A 142 -8.82 -12.45 2.14
N GLY A 143 -7.96 -11.47 2.42
CA GLY A 143 -7.91 -10.78 3.71
C GLY A 143 -6.50 -10.34 4.12
N LEU A 144 -6.43 -9.60 5.23
CA LEU A 144 -5.19 -9.23 5.93
C LEU A 144 -5.29 -9.69 7.37
N GLU A 145 -4.42 -10.60 7.78
CA GLU A 145 -4.24 -10.87 9.19
C GLU A 145 -3.32 -9.81 9.79
N MET A 146 -3.68 -9.32 10.97
CA MET A 146 -2.90 -8.34 11.70
C MET A 146 -2.77 -8.77 13.15
N TYR A 147 -1.55 -8.76 13.65
CA TYR A 147 -1.27 -8.61 15.06
C TYR A 147 -0.74 -7.19 15.31
N ALA A 148 -1.26 -6.53 16.33
CA ALA A 148 -0.81 -5.22 16.76
C ALA A 148 -0.84 -5.15 18.28
N ALA A 149 0.26 -4.76 18.91
CA ALA A 149 0.37 -4.70 20.36
C ALA A 149 1.25 -3.56 20.84
N LEU A 150 0.88 -3.00 21.99
CA LEU A 150 1.78 -2.20 22.81
C LEU A 150 2.47 -3.15 23.80
N CYS A 151 3.79 -3.11 23.78
CA CYS A 151 4.66 -3.91 24.62
C CYS A 151 5.54 -2.97 25.45
N ARG A 152 6.09 -3.50 26.54
CA ARG A 152 6.98 -2.77 27.44
C ARG A 152 8.11 -3.66 27.92
N PHE A 153 9.23 -3.03 28.25
CA PHE A 153 10.35 -3.73 28.85
C PHE A 153 11.00 -2.98 29.99
N ALA A 154 11.49 -3.74 30.97
CA ALA A 154 11.98 -3.24 32.24
C ALA A 154 13.52 -3.18 32.35
N ASP A 155 14.26 -3.78 31.41
CA ASP A 155 15.71 -3.96 31.56
C ASP A 155 16.52 -3.55 30.30
N SER A 156 17.75 -3.09 30.54
CA SER A 156 18.72 -2.55 29.56
C SER A 156 19.46 -3.63 28.75
N SER A 157 19.41 -4.89 29.19
CA SER A 157 20.02 -6.05 28.54
C SER A 157 19.35 -6.44 27.20
N LEU A 158 18.19 -5.83 26.89
CA LEU A 158 17.33 -6.09 25.74
C LEU A 158 17.85 -5.53 24.40
N SER A 159 18.87 -4.66 24.43
CA SER A 159 19.47 -4.09 23.21
C SER A 159 19.85 -5.18 22.21
N ARG A 160 20.30 -6.37 22.65
CA ARG A 160 20.62 -7.49 21.74
C ARG A 160 19.40 -8.13 21.09
N GLY A 161 18.35 -8.49 21.85
CA GLY A 161 17.18 -9.19 21.30
C GLY A 161 16.33 -8.32 20.34
N ILE A 162 16.19 -7.02 20.65
CA ILE A 162 15.56 -6.08 19.72
C ILE A 162 16.46 -5.81 18.52
N LEU A 163 17.78 -5.67 18.69
CA LEU A 163 18.70 -5.44 17.57
C LEU A 163 18.80 -6.66 16.65
N ASP A 164 18.68 -7.88 17.18
CA ASP A 164 18.62 -9.12 16.40
C ASP A 164 17.30 -9.21 15.62
N PHE A 165 16.17 -8.85 16.24
CA PHE A 165 14.88 -8.78 15.54
C PHE A 165 14.87 -7.66 14.48
N VAL A 166 15.36 -6.46 14.81
CA VAL A 166 15.43 -5.32 13.90
C VAL A 166 16.41 -5.58 12.77
N SER A 167 17.58 -6.19 13.02
CA SER A 167 18.51 -6.57 11.94
C SER A 167 17.92 -7.63 11.02
N THR A 168 17.16 -8.59 11.57
CA THR A 168 16.38 -9.57 10.78
C THR A 168 15.26 -8.88 9.97
N ALA A 169 14.56 -7.91 10.54
CA ALA A 169 13.49 -7.17 9.88
C ALA A 169 14.02 -6.19 8.80
N VAL A 170 15.11 -5.47 9.07
CA VAL A 170 15.74 -4.48 8.17
C VAL A 170 16.43 -5.16 6.98
N THR A 171 16.99 -6.35 7.14
CA THR A 171 17.50 -7.15 6.00
C THR A 171 16.38 -7.72 5.12
N MET A 172 15.13 -7.63 5.57
CA MET A 172 13.94 -8.12 4.86
C MET A 172 13.03 -7.00 4.34
N LEU A 173 13.05 -5.82 4.96
CA LEU A 173 12.31 -4.64 4.51
C LEU A 173 13.22 -3.78 3.63
N GLY A 174 13.09 -3.93 2.31
CA GLY A 174 13.52 -2.88 1.38
C GLY A 174 12.96 -1.53 1.87
N GLY A 175 13.84 -0.54 1.99
CA GLY A 175 13.65 0.65 2.82
C GLY A 175 12.45 1.58 2.48
N PRO A 176 12.39 2.77 3.12
CA PRO A 176 11.18 3.59 3.31
C PRO A 176 10.47 4.15 2.05
N VAL A 177 10.91 3.82 0.84
CA VAL A 177 10.50 4.48 -0.41
C VAL A 177 9.88 3.53 -1.44
N GLY A 178 10.03 2.21 -1.30
CA GLY A 178 9.48 1.23 -2.24
C GLY A 178 8.71 0.17 -1.49
N GLY A 179 7.49 -0.15 -1.95
CA GLY A 179 6.61 -1.13 -1.30
C GLY A 179 7.34 -2.40 -0.86
N ALA A 180 6.89 -2.97 0.26
CA ALA A 180 7.58 -4.04 0.98
C ALA A 180 8.05 -5.18 0.05
N ILE A 181 9.37 -5.32 -0.10
CA ILE A 181 9.99 -6.50 -0.73
C ILE A 181 10.02 -7.60 0.34
N VAL A 182 8.93 -8.35 0.47
CA VAL A 182 8.82 -9.42 1.47
C VAL A 182 9.62 -10.65 1.03
N LYS A 183 10.52 -11.16 1.87
CA LYS A 183 11.12 -12.49 1.67
C LYS A 183 10.07 -13.57 1.85
N THR A 184 10.00 -14.45 0.86
CA THR A 184 9.13 -15.61 0.83
C THR A 184 9.77 -16.76 1.62
N GLY A 185 9.10 -17.30 2.65
CA GLY A 185 9.33 -18.69 3.10
C GLY A 185 9.68 -18.95 4.56
N GLU A 186 10.23 -18.00 5.33
CA GLU A 186 10.49 -18.19 6.77
C GLU A 186 9.47 -17.43 7.61
N SER A 187 8.72 -18.15 8.46
CA SER A 187 7.73 -17.56 9.37
C SER A 187 8.41 -16.69 10.42
N LEU A 188 8.07 -15.40 10.43
CA LEU A 188 8.57 -14.43 11.39
C LEU A 188 7.93 -14.57 12.77
N LEU A 189 6.94 -15.46 12.89
CA LEU A 189 6.34 -15.81 14.17
C LEU A 189 7.35 -16.40 15.15
N THR A 190 8.35 -17.15 14.67
CA THR A 190 9.36 -17.76 15.54
C THR A 190 10.30 -16.71 16.18
N PRO A 191 10.93 -15.78 15.42
CA PRO A 191 11.66 -14.65 16.00
C PRO A 191 10.81 -13.79 16.94
N LEU A 192 9.55 -13.52 16.57
CA LEU A 192 8.64 -12.72 17.38
C LEU A 192 8.24 -13.44 18.69
N ALA A 193 7.98 -14.75 18.64
CA ALA A 193 7.72 -15.58 19.82
C ALA A 193 8.94 -15.64 20.75
N LYS A 194 10.16 -15.72 20.19
CA LYS A 194 11.40 -15.62 20.98
C LYS A 194 11.53 -14.26 21.66
N LEU A 195 11.22 -13.16 20.95
CA LEU A 195 11.21 -11.82 21.54
C LEU A 195 10.23 -11.72 22.71
N PHE A 196 9.02 -12.27 22.56
CA PHE A 196 8.02 -12.27 23.64
C PHE A 196 8.27 -13.31 24.75
N GLY A 197 9.06 -14.34 24.48
CA GLY A 197 9.52 -15.31 25.47
C GLY A 197 10.78 -14.88 26.22
N THR A 198 11.35 -13.71 25.91
CA THR A 198 12.53 -13.17 26.60
C THR A 198 12.11 -12.52 27.93
N ASP A 199 12.83 -12.84 29.00
CA ASP A 199 12.63 -12.20 30.31
C ASP A 199 12.72 -10.68 30.18
N GLY A 200 11.70 -9.99 30.70
CA GLY A 200 11.65 -8.53 30.70
C GLY A 200 10.79 -7.90 29.60
N VAL A 201 10.25 -8.66 28.63
CA VAL A 201 9.24 -8.16 27.68
C VAL A 201 7.84 -8.53 28.17
N SER A 202 6.94 -7.55 28.28
CA SER A 202 5.53 -7.81 28.60
C SER A 202 4.60 -7.06 27.64
N VAL A 203 3.58 -7.75 27.15
CA VAL A 203 2.49 -7.15 26.37
C VAL A 203 1.57 -6.40 27.33
N ARG A 204 1.35 -5.11 27.08
CA ARG A 204 0.38 -4.27 27.82
C ARG A 204 -1.03 -4.56 27.34
N PHE A 205 -1.23 -4.41 26.03
CA PHE A 205 -2.45 -4.81 25.34
C PHE A 205 -2.12 -5.09 23.88
N GLY A 206 -2.96 -5.88 23.22
CA GLY A 206 -2.81 -6.17 21.81
C GLY A 206 -4.03 -6.88 21.24
N VAL A 207 -4.12 -6.87 19.91
CA VAL A 207 -5.17 -7.59 19.17
C VAL A 207 -4.53 -8.47 18.12
N TYR A 208 -5.16 -9.61 17.89
CA TYR A 208 -5.03 -10.35 16.66
C TYR A 208 -6.36 -10.25 15.91
N ASP A 209 -6.33 -9.69 14.70
CA ASP A 209 -7.45 -9.57 13.78
C ASP A 209 -7.16 -10.44 12.57
N GLY A 210 -7.93 -11.50 12.38
CA GLY A 210 -7.76 -12.42 11.25
C GLY A 210 -8.18 -11.81 9.91
N ASP A 211 -8.91 -10.69 9.93
CA ASP A 211 -9.35 -9.97 8.74
C ASP A 211 -9.50 -8.46 9.01
N ALA A 212 -8.37 -7.76 8.96
CA ALA A 212 -8.29 -6.33 9.26
C ALA A 212 -8.80 -5.44 8.12
N LEU A 213 -8.74 -5.90 6.85
CA LEU A 213 -9.07 -5.12 5.64
C LEU A 213 -10.55 -5.22 5.22
N ARG A 214 -11.47 -5.02 6.17
CA ARG A 214 -12.91 -5.00 5.88
C ARG A 214 -13.34 -3.76 5.09
N ARG A 215 -12.96 -2.58 5.57
CA ARG A 215 -13.19 -1.25 4.98
C ARG A 215 -12.13 -0.27 5.45
N SER A 216 -11.86 0.74 4.63
CA SER A 216 -10.97 1.83 5.02
C SER A 216 -11.53 2.62 6.21
N GLY A 217 -10.65 3.20 7.02
CA GLY A 217 -11.02 3.90 8.25
C GLY A 217 -10.04 3.62 9.38
N TYR A 218 -10.48 3.85 10.62
CA TYR A 218 -9.60 3.74 11.77
C TYR A 218 -9.95 2.54 12.65
N ARG A 219 -8.94 2.03 13.35
CA ARG A 219 -9.05 1.01 14.40
C ARG A 219 -8.37 1.51 15.67
N VAL A 220 -9.04 1.33 16.79
CA VAL A 220 -8.51 1.65 18.11
C VAL A 220 -8.30 0.37 18.88
N LEU A 221 -7.10 0.20 19.41
CA LEU A 221 -6.73 -0.86 20.32
C LEU A 221 -6.44 -0.22 21.66
N ALA A 222 -7.08 -0.70 22.73
CA ALA A 222 -6.89 -0.10 24.05
C ALA A 222 -6.71 -1.15 25.14
N GLY A 223 -5.82 -0.83 26.08
CA GLY A 223 -5.74 -1.48 27.37
C GLY A 223 -6.73 -0.82 28.32
N ALA A 224 -8.01 -1.18 28.20
CA ALA A 224 -9.07 -0.65 29.05
C ALA A 224 -9.60 -1.72 30.01
N ASP A 225 -10.37 -1.28 31.01
CA ASP A 225 -11.07 -2.16 31.96
C ASP A 225 -12.47 -2.57 31.46
N SER A 226 -13.05 -1.81 30.52
CA SER A 226 -14.38 -2.03 29.95
C SER A 226 -14.49 -1.53 28.49
N GLN A 227 -15.36 -2.15 27.69
CA GLN A 227 -15.63 -1.76 26.30
C GLN A 227 -16.33 -0.39 26.22
N ASP A 228 -17.06 0.00 27.25
CA ASP A 228 -17.79 1.29 27.29
C ASP A 228 -16.84 2.49 27.20
N LYS A 229 -15.58 2.33 27.61
CA LYS A 229 -14.53 3.34 27.40
C LYS A 229 -14.17 3.56 25.93
N LEU A 230 -14.62 2.70 25.03
CA LEU A 230 -14.45 2.86 23.58
C LEU A 230 -15.76 3.19 22.85
N ALA A 231 -16.82 3.56 23.57
CA ALA A 231 -18.06 4.05 22.97
C ALA A 231 -17.93 5.51 22.51
N GLY A 232 -18.62 5.88 21.43
CA GLY A 232 -18.71 7.28 20.96
C GLY A 232 -17.37 7.88 20.52
N LEU A 233 -16.43 7.04 20.07
CA LEU A 233 -15.12 7.49 19.62
C LEU A 233 -15.17 8.13 18.24
N GLN A 234 -14.36 9.17 18.06
CA GLN A 234 -14.16 9.84 16.78
C GLN A 234 -12.74 10.41 16.71
N LEU A 235 -12.19 10.53 15.51
CA LEU A 235 -10.94 11.25 15.31
C LEU A 235 -11.24 12.69 14.91
N VAL A 236 -10.63 13.63 15.62
CA VAL A 236 -10.66 15.08 15.30
C VAL A 236 -9.21 15.53 15.18
N ASP A 237 -8.82 16.06 14.02
CA ASP A 237 -7.46 16.54 13.73
C ASP A 237 -6.34 15.52 14.07
N GLY A 238 -6.58 14.24 13.78
CA GLY A 238 -5.63 13.15 14.05
C GLY A 238 -5.55 12.73 15.51
N VAL A 239 -6.48 13.18 16.36
CA VAL A 239 -6.55 12.86 17.78
C VAL A 239 -7.85 12.12 18.10
N LEU A 240 -7.74 11.05 18.87
CA LEU A 240 -8.88 10.33 19.40
C LEU A 240 -9.65 11.15 20.45
N HIS A 241 -10.92 11.38 20.17
CA HIS A 241 -11.88 12.01 21.07
C HIS A 241 -13.02 11.05 21.39
N ARG A 242 -13.64 11.25 22.56
CA ARG A 242 -14.85 10.56 22.99
C ARG A 242 -15.99 11.57 23.10
N GLN A 243 -17.12 11.26 22.48
CA GLN A 243 -18.35 12.02 22.66
C GLN A 243 -19.00 11.61 23.99
N GLN A 244 -19.05 12.53 24.95
CA GLN A 244 -19.80 12.34 26.20
C GLN A 244 -21.06 13.22 26.17
N GLY A 245 -22.23 12.58 25.99
CA GLY A 245 -23.51 13.28 25.91
C GLY A 245 -23.60 14.30 24.77
N ALA A 246 -24.34 15.40 25.00
CA ALA A 246 -24.53 16.48 24.01
C ALA A 246 -23.41 17.54 24.01
N GLY A 247 -22.31 17.30 24.75
CA GLY A 247 -21.19 18.23 24.89
C GLY A 247 -20.23 18.26 23.69
N LYS A 248 -19.18 19.07 23.79
CA LYS A 248 -18.07 19.06 22.83
C LYS A 248 -17.29 17.73 22.98
N PRO A 249 -16.78 17.13 21.89
CA PRO A 249 -15.91 15.97 21.97
C PRO A 249 -14.69 16.26 22.85
N GLU A 250 -14.36 15.34 23.76
CA GLU A 250 -13.20 15.47 24.65
C GLU A 250 -12.10 14.48 24.26
N PRO A 251 -10.82 14.86 24.34
CA PRO A 251 -9.74 13.94 24.00
C PRO A 251 -9.68 12.76 24.99
N VAL A 252 -9.44 11.56 24.47
CA VAL A 252 -9.29 10.36 25.31
C VAL A 252 -7.97 10.43 26.07
N ASN A 253 -8.04 10.44 27.40
CA ASN A 253 -6.87 10.59 28.27
C ASN A 253 -6.80 9.58 29.41
N ASP A 254 -7.84 8.77 29.58
CA ASP A 254 -8.09 7.88 30.72
C ASP A 254 -7.69 6.42 30.46
N VAL A 255 -7.19 6.10 29.26
CA VAL A 255 -6.77 4.75 28.85
C VAL A 255 -5.53 4.79 27.97
N ASP A 256 -4.72 3.73 28.03
CA ASP A 256 -3.63 3.50 27.07
C ASP A 256 -4.23 2.97 25.76
N TYR A 257 -3.84 3.53 24.61
CA TYR A 257 -4.37 3.10 23.31
C TYR A 257 -3.41 3.31 22.14
N LEU A 258 -3.69 2.60 21.04
CA LEU A 258 -3.13 2.78 19.70
C LEU A 258 -4.25 3.06 18.71
N VAL A 259 -4.04 4.00 17.80
CA VAL A 259 -4.94 4.30 16.67
C VAL A 259 -4.22 3.94 15.37
N LEU A 260 -4.82 3.03 14.59
CA LEU A 260 -4.34 2.63 13.28
C LEU A 260 -5.29 3.13 12.20
N ALA A 261 -4.73 3.63 11.10
CA ALA A 261 -5.45 3.96 9.89
C ALA A 261 -5.24 2.86 8.84
N PHE A 262 -6.34 2.41 8.23
CA PHE A 262 -6.36 1.48 7.10
C PHE A 262 -6.81 2.25 5.87
N GLU A 263 -5.86 2.59 5.01
CA GLU A 263 -6.08 3.45 3.85
C GLU A 263 -6.26 2.57 2.61
N GLN A 264 -7.34 2.79 1.86
CA GLN A 264 -7.60 2.15 0.57
C GLN A 264 -7.25 3.12 -0.55
N ARG A 265 -6.56 2.67 -1.58
CA ARG A 265 -6.34 3.48 -2.77
C ARG A 265 -6.63 2.68 -4.02
N ALA A 266 -7.41 3.24 -4.93
CA ALA A 266 -7.63 2.62 -6.24
C ALA A 266 -6.36 2.59 -7.10
N THR A 267 -5.44 3.53 -6.90
CA THR A 267 -4.16 3.66 -7.63
C THR A 267 -3.04 4.14 -6.71
N LEU A 268 -1.78 4.00 -7.12
CA LEU A 268 -0.61 4.47 -6.34
C LEU A 268 -0.58 5.99 -6.04
N GLY A 269 -1.43 6.80 -6.69
CA GLY A 269 -1.31 8.26 -6.73
C GLY A 269 -2.49 8.96 -7.37
N THR A 270 -2.82 10.18 -6.90
CA THR A 270 -3.49 11.19 -7.75
C THR A 270 -2.59 11.54 -8.94
N ASP A 271 -1.27 11.52 -8.72
CA ASP A 271 -0.23 11.38 -9.74
C ASP A 271 0.40 9.99 -9.63
N MET A 272 -0.14 9.05 -10.41
CA MET A 272 0.29 7.66 -10.42
C MET A 272 1.74 7.51 -10.92
N PHE A 273 2.23 8.44 -11.73
CA PHE A 273 3.57 8.34 -12.30
C PHE A 273 4.64 8.88 -11.38
N ALA A 274 4.39 9.97 -10.63
CA ALA A 274 5.28 10.38 -9.55
C ALA A 274 5.57 9.21 -8.59
N ALA A 275 4.54 8.42 -8.25
CA ALA A 275 4.71 7.19 -7.48
C ALA A 275 5.43 6.06 -8.24
N ALA A 276 5.32 6.00 -9.57
CA ALA A 276 6.06 5.04 -10.39
C ALA A 276 7.55 5.38 -10.51
N THR A 277 7.93 6.66 -10.45
CA THR A 277 9.35 7.07 -10.50
C THR A 277 10.17 6.55 -9.33
N THR A 278 9.52 6.25 -8.20
CA THR A 278 10.14 5.67 -7.02
C THR A 278 10.19 4.14 -7.05
N LEU A 279 9.62 3.50 -8.08
CA LEU A 279 9.65 2.05 -8.23
C LEU A 279 11.00 1.58 -8.80
N PRO A 280 11.49 0.38 -8.40
CA PRO A 280 12.83 -0.08 -8.77
C PRO A 280 13.08 -0.14 -10.28
N PHE A 281 12.06 -0.41 -11.09
CA PHE A 281 12.20 -0.56 -12.54
C PHE A 281 12.32 0.76 -13.31
N HIS A 282 12.00 1.91 -12.69
CA HIS A 282 11.90 3.17 -13.42
C HIS A 282 13.26 3.67 -13.95
N HIS A 283 14.38 3.24 -13.37
CA HIS A 283 15.71 3.51 -13.95
C HIS A 283 15.84 3.00 -15.40
N LEU A 284 15.16 1.89 -15.76
CA LEU A 284 15.18 1.34 -17.12
C LEU A 284 14.54 2.31 -18.13
N TRP A 285 13.56 3.11 -17.72
CA TRP A 285 13.01 4.17 -18.59
C TRP A 285 14.04 5.27 -18.87
N LYS A 286 14.87 5.61 -17.89
CA LYS A 286 15.96 6.57 -18.06
C LYS A 286 17.02 6.02 -19.01
N ASP A 287 17.30 4.73 -18.96
CA ASP A 287 18.21 4.05 -19.90
C ASP A 287 17.65 4.04 -21.32
N VAL A 288 16.36 3.74 -21.50
CA VAL A 288 15.67 3.86 -22.80
C VAL A 288 15.80 5.28 -23.34
N SER A 289 15.43 6.27 -22.54
CA SER A 289 15.45 7.68 -22.95
C SER A 289 16.86 8.12 -23.35
N LYS A 290 17.88 7.73 -22.56
CA LYS A 290 19.29 8.01 -22.85
C LYS A 290 19.74 7.37 -24.17
N ALA A 291 19.38 6.11 -24.42
CA ALA A 291 19.75 5.40 -25.64
C ALA A 291 19.06 5.98 -26.89
N LEU A 292 17.77 6.36 -26.77
CA LEU A 292 17.04 7.03 -27.85
C LEU A 292 17.67 8.39 -28.18
N ILE A 293 17.96 9.21 -27.18
CA ILE A 293 18.66 10.51 -27.36
C ILE A 293 20.06 10.31 -27.96
N GLY A 294 20.78 9.27 -27.54
CA GLY A 294 22.08 8.88 -28.10
C GLY A 294 22.03 8.26 -29.49
N ASN A 295 20.83 8.08 -30.07
CA ASN A 295 20.58 7.40 -31.33
C ASN A 295 21.18 5.98 -31.41
N ASP A 296 21.11 5.24 -30.30
CA ASP A 296 21.52 3.83 -30.21
C ASP A 296 20.25 2.93 -30.23
N PRO A 297 19.81 2.47 -31.42
CA PRO A 297 18.59 1.68 -31.56
C PRO A 297 18.66 0.35 -30.81
N THR A 298 19.84 -0.28 -30.77
CA THR A 298 20.03 -1.60 -30.15
C THR A 298 19.95 -1.49 -28.64
N ALA A 299 20.65 -0.52 -28.05
CA ALA A 299 20.57 -0.27 -26.60
C ALA A 299 19.17 0.17 -26.17
N ALA A 300 18.51 1.03 -26.96
CA ALA A 300 17.16 1.49 -26.67
C ALA A 300 16.15 0.32 -26.68
N SER A 301 16.24 -0.57 -27.67
CA SER A 301 15.35 -1.72 -27.76
C SER A 301 15.56 -2.69 -26.60
N ALA A 302 16.82 -3.01 -26.26
CA ALA A 302 17.15 -3.89 -25.15
C ALA A 302 16.67 -3.33 -23.79
N ALA A 303 16.96 -2.05 -23.50
CA ALA A 303 16.51 -1.39 -22.28
C ALA A 303 14.98 -1.34 -22.19
N TYR A 304 14.30 -1.14 -23.33
CA TYR A 304 12.86 -1.09 -23.38
C TYR A 304 12.23 -2.46 -23.11
N GLN A 305 12.76 -3.53 -23.70
CA GLN A 305 12.32 -4.89 -23.40
C GLN A 305 12.48 -5.21 -21.91
N SER A 306 13.62 -4.84 -21.31
CA SER A 306 13.84 -5.00 -19.86
C SER A 306 12.82 -4.22 -19.04
N LEU A 307 12.51 -2.96 -19.42
CA LEU A 307 11.48 -2.16 -18.75
C LEU A 307 10.11 -2.85 -18.81
N LEU A 308 9.69 -3.31 -19.98
CA LEU A 308 8.38 -3.94 -20.16
C LEU A 308 8.23 -5.20 -19.30
N ILE A 309 9.26 -6.05 -19.26
CA ILE A 309 9.30 -7.25 -18.43
C ILE A 309 9.24 -6.85 -16.95
N ALA A 310 10.06 -5.89 -16.52
CA ALA A 310 10.12 -5.46 -15.11
C ALA A 310 8.80 -4.84 -14.62
N VAL A 311 8.06 -4.12 -15.47
CA VAL A 311 6.72 -3.60 -15.15
C VAL A 311 5.72 -4.75 -15.06
N ALA A 312 5.73 -5.68 -16.02
CA ALA A 312 4.79 -6.79 -16.07
C ALA A 312 4.93 -7.75 -14.88
N GLU A 313 6.17 -8.01 -14.45
CA GLU A 313 6.49 -8.90 -13.33
C GLU A 313 6.45 -8.20 -11.97
N SER A 314 6.25 -6.87 -11.93
CA SER A 314 6.34 -6.11 -10.69
C SER A 314 5.28 -6.56 -9.67
N PRO A 315 5.67 -7.07 -8.49
CA PRO A 315 4.73 -7.43 -7.43
C PRO A 315 4.23 -6.19 -6.66
N LEU A 316 4.67 -5.00 -7.05
CA LEU A 316 4.31 -3.72 -6.43
C LEU A 316 3.16 -3.02 -7.15
N LEU A 317 2.60 -3.63 -8.20
CA LEU A 317 1.56 -3.06 -9.03
C LEU A 317 0.32 -3.93 -9.06
N ILE A 318 -0.86 -3.30 -9.02
CA ILE A 318 -2.12 -3.93 -9.43
C ILE A 318 -2.22 -3.96 -10.96
N ASP A 319 -3.12 -4.79 -11.49
CA ASP A 319 -3.23 -4.99 -12.95
C ASP A 319 -3.63 -3.72 -13.71
N ALA A 320 -4.45 -2.85 -13.10
CA ALA A 320 -4.82 -1.56 -13.70
C ALA A 320 -3.59 -0.66 -13.87
N ASP A 321 -2.77 -0.54 -12.83
CA ASP A 321 -1.57 0.29 -12.83
C ASP A 321 -0.49 -0.29 -13.75
N ARG A 322 -0.33 -1.61 -13.81
CA ARG A 322 0.55 -2.30 -14.80
C ARG A 322 0.14 -1.95 -16.24
N PHE A 323 -1.14 -2.11 -16.55
CA PHE A 323 -1.69 -1.83 -17.88
C PHE A 323 -1.45 -0.37 -18.28
N ALA A 324 -1.68 0.56 -17.34
CA ALA A 324 -1.52 1.97 -17.59
C ALA A 324 -0.07 2.40 -17.79
N LEU A 325 0.87 1.89 -17.00
CA LEU A 325 2.30 2.18 -17.17
C LEU A 325 2.84 1.66 -18.51
N LEU A 326 2.51 0.42 -18.89
CA LEU A 326 2.92 -0.14 -20.18
C LEU A 326 2.40 0.70 -21.35
N THR A 327 1.13 1.10 -21.29
CA THR A 327 0.51 1.97 -22.30
C THR A 327 1.21 3.33 -22.37
N ALA A 328 1.55 3.92 -21.22
CA ALA A 328 2.17 5.25 -21.17
C ALA A 328 3.60 5.23 -21.72
N TYR A 329 4.42 4.24 -21.35
CA TYR A 329 5.76 4.08 -21.92
C TYR A 329 5.71 3.82 -23.44
N ALA A 330 4.72 3.05 -23.91
CA ALA A 330 4.48 2.83 -25.33
C ALA A 330 4.16 4.12 -26.08
N ALA A 331 3.27 4.95 -25.51
CA ALA A 331 2.87 6.22 -26.08
C ALA A 331 4.06 7.18 -26.19
N GLN A 332 4.88 7.29 -25.14
CA GLN A 332 6.06 8.17 -25.15
C GLN A 332 7.12 7.71 -26.15
N ARG A 333 7.42 6.40 -26.20
CA ARG A 333 8.33 5.86 -27.21
C ARG A 333 7.83 6.13 -28.64
N GLY A 334 6.55 5.84 -28.93
CA GLY A 334 5.98 6.07 -30.25
C GLY A 334 5.92 7.55 -30.65
N ALA A 335 5.65 8.44 -29.70
CA ALA A 335 5.74 9.88 -29.92
C ALA A 335 7.17 10.32 -30.24
N TRP A 336 8.20 9.71 -29.61
CA TRP A 336 9.60 10.06 -29.87
C TRP A 336 10.01 9.61 -31.27
N GLU A 337 9.62 8.40 -31.67
CA GLU A 337 9.87 7.87 -33.01
C GLU A 337 9.22 8.77 -34.07
N ALA A 338 7.96 9.17 -33.87
CA ALA A 338 7.26 10.07 -34.78
C ALA A 338 7.89 11.48 -34.84
N ALA A 339 8.42 12.00 -33.72
CA ALA A 339 9.13 13.27 -33.70
C ALA A 339 10.50 13.16 -34.41
N SER A 340 11.22 12.07 -34.19
CA SER A 340 12.54 11.81 -34.78
C SER A 340 12.48 11.60 -36.30
N GLU A 341 11.41 10.99 -36.81
CA GLU A 341 11.14 10.92 -38.25
C GLU A 341 10.95 12.32 -38.86
N ARG A 342 10.20 13.21 -38.18
CA ARG A 342 9.93 14.58 -38.68
C ARG A 342 11.19 15.42 -38.74
N SER A 343 12.10 15.23 -37.78
CA SER A 343 13.38 15.96 -37.73
C SER A 343 14.48 15.33 -38.60
N GLY A 344 14.19 14.24 -39.32
CA GLY A 344 15.18 13.53 -40.14
C GLY A 344 16.25 12.78 -39.34
N LEU A 345 16.06 12.62 -38.03
CA LEU A 345 16.96 11.89 -37.13
C LEU A 345 16.87 10.36 -37.36
N ARG A 346 15.72 9.87 -37.85
CA ARG A 346 15.51 8.49 -38.28
C ARG A 346 14.79 8.42 -39.62
N THR A 347 15.17 7.43 -40.44
CA THR A 347 14.41 7.03 -41.63
C THR A 347 13.38 5.97 -41.25
N ARG A 348 12.15 6.09 -41.77
CA ARG A 348 11.02 5.19 -41.49
C ARG A 348 11.42 3.72 -41.68
N GLY A 349 11.40 2.94 -40.60
CA GLY A 349 11.52 1.49 -40.66
C GLY A 349 10.21 0.88 -41.18
N GLY A 350 10.28 -0.09 -42.09
CA GLY A 350 9.12 -0.72 -42.73
C GLY A 350 8.24 -1.61 -41.83
N GLY A 351 8.30 -1.42 -40.50
CA GLY A 351 7.53 -2.19 -39.53
C GLY A 351 6.05 -1.80 -39.49
N LYS A 352 5.18 -2.74 -39.10
CA LYS A 352 3.78 -2.43 -38.79
C LYS A 352 3.74 -1.62 -37.49
N SER A 353 3.12 -0.45 -37.50
CA SER A 353 3.00 0.36 -36.28
C SER A 353 2.28 -0.40 -35.16
N LEU A 354 2.67 -0.15 -33.90
CA LEU A 354 2.03 -0.70 -32.70
C LEU A 354 0.49 -0.53 -32.73
N ALA A 355 0.01 0.64 -33.15
CA ALA A 355 -1.44 0.91 -33.28
C ALA A 355 -2.13 0.02 -34.34
N THR A 356 -1.43 -0.35 -35.42
CA THR A 356 -1.91 -1.30 -36.43
C THR A 356 -1.99 -2.71 -35.84
N ALA A 357 -0.94 -3.17 -35.16
CA ALA A 357 -0.92 -4.49 -34.53
C ALA A 357 -2.01 -4.65 -33.44
N MET A 358 -2.25 -3.60 -32.65
CA MET A 358 -3.39 -3.55 -31.72
C MET A 358 -4.74 -3.62 -32.44
N THR A 359 -4.86 -2.99 -33.61
CA THR A 359 -6.09 -3.03 -34.42
C THR A 359 -6.35 -4.43 -34.97
N ASP A 360 -5.31 -5.10 -35.49
CA ASP A 360 -5.38 -6.50 -35.92
C ASP A 360 -5.84 -7.39 -34.75
N ARG A 361 -5.29 -7.18 -33.55
CA ARG A 361 -5.66 -7.92 -32.34
C ARG A 361 -7.09 -7.66 -31.86
N VAL A 362 -7.55 -6.40 -31.94
CA VAL A 362 -8.93 -6.02 -31.61
C VAL A 362 -9.92 -6.62 -32.61
N ASN A 363 -9.59 -6.61 -33.91
CA ASN A 363 -10.46 -7.16 -34.96
C ASN A 363 -10.54 -8.69 -34.90
N ALA A 364 -9.49 -9.36 -34.42
CA ALA A 364 -9.50 -10.80 -34.16
C ALA A 364 -10.37 -11.19 -32.95
N ARG A 365 -10.82 -10.22 -32.14
CA ARG A 365 -11.70 -10.44 -30.97
C ARG A 365 -13.16 -10.11 -31.30
N GLY A 366 -14.08 -10.71 -30.56
CA GLY A 366 -15.51 -10.42 -30.70
C GLY A 366 -15.86 -8.98 -30.28
N LYS A 367 -16.90 -8.39 -30.87
CA LYS A 367 -17.35 -7.01 -30.58
C LYS A 367 -17.70 -6.74 -29.12
N THR A 368 -18.00 -7.79 -28.34
CA THR A 368 -18.39 -7.74 -26.93
C THR A 368 -17.27 -8.15 -25.96
N ASP A 369 -16.04 -8.33 -26.44
CA ASP A 369 -14.91 -8.74 -25.60
C ASP A 369 -14.38 -7.54 -24.78
N PRO A 370 -14.41 -7.57 -23.43
CA PRO A 370 -13.90 -6.48 -22.60
C PRO A 370 -12.42 -6.19 -22.84
N VAL A 371 -11.62 -7.20 -23.23
CA VAL A 371 -10.22 -7.02 -23.60
C VAL A 371 -10.07 -6.17 -24.86
N ALA A 372 -10.98 -6.32 -25.83
CA ALA A 372 -10.96 -5.52 -27.05
C ALA A 372 -11.22 -4.04 -26.74
N ASP A 373 -12.07 -3.73 -25.77
CA ASP A 373 -12.32 -2.36 -25.33
C ASP A 373 -11.14 -1.74 -24.58
N LEU A 374 -10.45 -2.52 -23.74
CA LEU A 374 -9.21 -2.09 -23.08
C LEU A 374 -8.11 -1.76 -24.11
N LEU A 375 -7.91 -2.64 -25.10
CA LEU A 375 -6.95 -2.40 -26.18
C LEU A 375 -7.34 -1.19 -27.04
N LYS A 376 -8.64 -0.96 -27.31
CA LYS A 376 -9.09 0.27 -27.99
C LYS A 376 -8.79 1.53 -27.17
N ALA A 377 -8.97 1.49 -25.86
CA ALA A 377 -8.64 2.60 -24.97
C ALA A 377 -7.14 2.89 -25.03
N ALA A 378 -6.29 1.90 -24.80
CA ALA A 378 -4.83 2.07 -24.89
C ALA A 378 -4.39 2.59 -26.27
N ARG A 379 -4.98 2.09 -27.37
CA ARG A 379 -4.68 2.56 -28.73
C ARG A 379 -4.92 4.06 -28.89
N LYS A 380 -5.95 4.64 -28.25
CA LYS A 380 -6.22 6.10 -28.33
C LYS A 380 -5.07 6.92 -27.75
N HIS A 381 -4.36 6.40 -26.76
CA HIS A 381 -3.24 7.08 -26.11
C HIS A 381 -1.90 6.80 -26.80
N ILE A 382 -1.77 5.65 -27.46
CA ILE A 382 -0.57 5.26 -28.21
C ILE A 382 -0.53 5.89 -29.61
N ALA A 383 -1.69 6.06 -30.25
CA ALA A 383 -1.75 6.67 -31.57
C ALA A 383 -1.33 8.14 -31.48
N PRO A 384 -0.27 8.57 -32.20
CA PRO A 384 0.08 9.98 -32.25
C PRO A 384 -1.12 10.77 -32.81
N PRO A 385 -1.46 11.94 -32.24
CA PRO A 385 -2.56 12.75 -32.75
C PRO A 385 -2.32 13.05 -34.23
N PRO A 386 -3.37 13.05 -35.08
CA PRO A 386 -3.23 13.51 -36.46
C PRO A 386 -2.87 15.00 -36.44
N VAL A 387 -1.64 15.35 -36.84
CA VAL A 387 -1.18 16.74 -36.88
C VAL A 387 -1.15 17.25 -38.33
N PRO A 388 -1.74 18.42 -38.62
CA PRO A 388 -1.61 19.10 -39.92
C PRO A 388 -0.14 19.40 -40.25
N ALA A 389 0.23 19.33 -41.53
CA ALA A 389 1.61 19.34 -42.04
C ALA A 389 2.46 20.62 -41.80
N ALA A 390 2.05 21.54 -40.92
CA ALA A 390 2.57 22.92 -40.89
C ALA A 390 3.21 23.39 -39.57
N GLN A 391 3.48 22.53 -38.58
CA GLN A 391 4.18 22.94 -37.35
C GLN A 391 5.43 22.09 -37.11
N ALA A 392 6.55 22.54 -37.68
CA ALA A 392 7.89 22.18 -37.25
C ALA A 392 8.27 23.05 -36.03
N GLY A 393 7.77 22.68 -34.86
CA GLY A 393 8.24 23.21 -33.56
C GLY A 393 9.29 22.30 -32.93
N PRO A 394 9.99 22.74 -31.87
CA PRO A 394 10.97 21.91 -31.17
C PRO A 394 10.33 20.58 -30.71
N ALA A 395 11.15 19.52 -30.63
CA ALA A 395 10.71 18.21 -30.17
C ALA A 395 9.91 18.39 -28.86
N PRO A 396 8.69 17.82 -28.75
CA PRO A 396 7.93 17.98 -27.53
C PRO A 396 8.70 17.34 -26.34
N THR A 397 8.19 17.54 -25.14
CA THR A 397 8.56 16.89 -23.86
C THR A 397 8.38 15.36 -23.86
N VAL A 398 8.74 14.68 -24.95
CA VAL A 398 8.27 13.34 -25.35
C VAL A 398 8.95 12.18 -24.60
N LEU A 399 9.91 12.46 -23.73
CA LEU A 399 10.62 11.44 -22.96
C LEU A 399 10.77 11.83 -21.48
N ASP A 400 10.11 12.92 -21.05
CA ASP A 400 10.16 13.32 -19.66
C ASP A 400 9.11 12.61 -18.81
N ASP A 401 9.35 12.70 -17.51
CA ASP A 401 8.53 12.09 -16.48
C ASP A 401 7.10 12.69 -16.47
N ASP A 402 6.97 13.98 -16.74
CA ASP A 402 5.68 14.69 -16.77
C ASP A 402 4.76 14.21 -17.91
N ALA A 403 5.31 13.91 -19.09
CA ALA A 403 4.54 13.40 -20.22
C ALA A 403 4.03 11.98 -19.99
N VAL A 404 4.82 11.12 -19.35
CA VAL A 404 4.35 9.79 -18.95
C VAL A 404 3.23 9.95 -17.90
N ALA A 405 3.40 10.84 -16.92
CA ALA A 405 2.39 11.14 -15.90
C ALA A 405 1.04 11.55 -16.46
N GLN A 406 1.03 12.49 -17.41
CA GLN A 406 -0.18 12.94 -18.07
C GLN A 406 -0.89 11.80 -18.82
N THR A 407 -0.11 10.94 -19.49
CA THR A 407 -0.67 9.80 -20.23
C THR A 407 -1.35 8.81 -19.30
N VAL A 408 -0.68 8.45 -18.21
CA VAL A 408 -1.22 7.56 -17.18
C VAL A 408 -2.52 8.12 -16.61
N SER A 409 -2.52 9.40 -16.19
CA SER A 409 -3.71 10.05 -15.63
C SER A 409 -4.90 10.02 -16.60
N SER A 410 -4.66 10.34 -17.87
CA SER A 410 -5.69 10.33 -18.91
C SER A 410 -6.27 8.94 -19.16
N LEU A 411 -5.44 7.89 -19.14
CA LEU A 411 -5.89 6.52 -19.33
C LEU A 411 -6.69 6.03 -18.12
N THR A 412 -6.20 6.25 -16.90
CA THR A 412 -6.91 5.85 -15.67
C THR A 412 -8.29 6.50 -15.61
N LYS A 413 -8.40 7.78 -15.99
CA LYS A 413 -9.70 8.45 -16.13
C LYS A 413 -10.59 7.75 -17.16
N THR A 414 -10.07 7.47 -18.35
CA THR A 414 -10.80 6.77 -19.43
C THR A 414 -11.29 5.37 -19.00
N LEU A 415 -10.50 4.67 -18.18
CA LEU A 415 -10.86 3.35 -17.63
C LEU A 415 -11.94 3.45 -16.54
N GLY A 416 -12.00 4.56 -15.79
CA GLY A 416 -12.99 4.80 -14.74
C GLY A 416 -14.32 5.40 -15.21
N GLU A 417 -14.39 6.02 -16.39
CA GLU A 417 -15.59 6.70 -16.91
C GLU A 417 -16.77 5.77 -17.26
N LYS A 418 -16.55 4.45 -17.39
CA LYS A 418 -17.61 3.48 -17.77
C LYS A 418 -18.49 3.00 -16.60
N GLY A 419 -18.35 3.55 -15.39
CA GLY A 419 -19.22 3.26 -14.24
C GLY A 419 -18.90 1.97 -13.49
N GLU A 420 -18.19 1.03 -14.10
CA GLU A 420 -17.59 -0.13 -13.43
C GLU A 420 -16.10 -0.23 -13.77
N ALA A 421 -15.26 -0.38 -12.74
CA ALA A 421 -13.84 -0.62 -12.92
C ALA A 421 -13.64 -1.95 -13.70
N PRO A 422 -12.73 -2.00 -14.69
CA PRO A 422 -12.47 -3.24 -15.42
C PRO A 422 -12.06 -4.38 -14.48
N ALA A 423 -12.56 -5.59 -14.75
CA ALA A 423 -12.21 -6.74 -13.93
C ALA A 423 -10.69 -7.03 -14.03
N PRO A 424 -10.00 -7.36 -12.91
CA PRO A 424 -8.56 -7.64 -12.91
C PRO A 424 -8.13 -8.69 -13.93
N ARG A 425 -8.95 -9.75 -14.11
CA ARG A 425 -8.69 -10.80 -15.11
C ARG A 425 -8.63 -10.27 -16.54
N ASP A 426 -9.45 -9.27 -16.87
CA ASP A 426 -9.54 -8.70 -18.22
C ASP A 426 -8.39 -7.72 -18.45
N LEU A 427 -8.01 -6.95 -17.42
CA LEU A 427 -6.79 -6.14 -17.41
C LEU A 427 -5.53 -7.01 -17.56
N SER A 428 -5.39 -8.09 -16.79
CA SER A 428 -4.26 -9.01 -16.90
C SER A 428 -4.13 -9.64 -18.29
N ARG A 429 -5.26 -9.99 -18.92
CA ARG A 429 -5.28 -10.49 -20.31
C ARG A 429 -4.92 -9.39 -21.31
N ALA A 430 -5.46 -8.19 -21.15
CA ALA A 430 -5.14 -7.04 -22.00
C ALA A 430 -3.66 -6.65 -21.89
N THR A 431 -3.09 -6.69 -20.69
CA THR A 431 -1.67 -6.48 -20.41
C THR A 431 -0.81 -7.52 -21.12
N ARG A 432 -1.18 -8.80 -21.05
CA ARG A 432 -0.45 -9.87 -21.77
C ARG A 432 -0.51 -9.71 -23.28
N ASP A 433 -1.67 -9.35 -23.82
CA ASP A 433 -1.83 -9.05 -25.24
C ASP A 433 -0.98 -7.84 -25.65
N LEU A 434 -1.02 -6.76 -24.89
CA LEU A 434 -0.23 -5.56 -25.13
C LEU A 434 1.27 -5.87 -25.08
N LEU A 435 1.72 -6.57 -24.04
CA LEU A 435 3.12 -7.01 -23.90
C LEU A 435 3.55 -7.89 -25.07
N SER A 436 2.73 -8.86 -25.48
CA SER A 436 3.02 -9.71 -26.64
C SER A 436 3.18 -8.88 -27.91
N ILE A 437 2.34 -7.89 -28.14
CA ILE A 437 2.46 -6.99 -29.30
C ILE A 437 3.77 -6.19 -29.21
N MET A 438 4.06 -5.59 -28.05
CA MET A 438 5.22 -4.72 -27.85
C MET A 438 6.56 -5.48 -27.90
N LEU A 439 6.60 -6.73 -27.47
CA LEU A 439 7.78 -7.59 -27.55
C LEU A 439 7.96 -8.22 -28.94
N SER A 440 6.89 -8.27 -29.75
CA SER A 440 6.95 -8.77 -31.13
C SER A 440 7.34 -7.71 -32.14
N ASP A 441 7.43 -6.44 -31.74
CA ASP A 441 7.85 -5.34 -32.60
C ASP A 441 9.35 -5.46 -32.89
N PRO A 442 9.77 -5.70 -34.15
CA PRO A 442 11.18 -5.81 -34.48
C PRO A 442 11.88 -4.47 -34.26
N ALA A 443 13.07 -4.54 -33.64
CA ALA A 443 13.93 -3.40 -33.33
C ALA A 443 14.30 -2.54 -34.55
#